data_AF-Q967M0-F1
#
_entry.id   AF-Q967M0-F1
#
_cell.length_a   1.000
_cell.length_b   1.000
_cell.length_c   1.000
_cell.angle_alpha   90.00
_cell.angle_beta   90.00
_cell.angle_gamma   90.00
#
_symmetry.space_group_name_H-M   'P 1'
#
loop_
_entity.id
_entity.type
_entity.pdbx_description
1 polymer ?
#
loop_
_entity_poly.entity_id
_entity_poly.type
_entity_poly.pdbx_seq_one_letter_code
_entity_poly.pdbx_strand_id
1 'polypeptide(L)'
;MSVSALLGFASYGKFLSQADDDWVDRMNHLYTVVILGLFAVFISGGQYVGNPIECWCPAHFTGSFVSYTKSYCWVKNTYYIPMDEQIPVDREHRDTEELTYYQW
;
A
#
# COMPACT_ATOMS: atom_id res chain seq x y z
N MET A 1 23.93 1.90 6.48
CA MET A 1 23.30 0.64 6.94
C MET A 1 23.28 -0.30 5.74
N SER A 2 24.16 -1.29 5.74
CA SER A 2 24.41 -2.13 4.56
C SER A 2 23.19 -3.00 4.26
N VAL A 3 22.73 -2.97 3.01
CA VAL A 3 21.62 -3.78 2.48
C VAL A 3 21.85 -5.28 2.73
N SER A 4 23.12 -5.70 2.93
CA SER A 4 23.51 -7.06 3.30
C SER A 4 22.99 -7.53 4.68
N ALA A 5 22.65 -6.62 5.60
CA ALA A 5 22.10 -7.00 6.92
C ALA A 5 20.59 -7.30 6.88
N LEU A 6 19.87 -6.82 5.86
CA LEU A 6 18.44 -7.07 5.71
C LEU A 6 18.13 -8.45 5.13
N LEU A 7 19.10 -9.09 4.46
CA LEU A 7 18.91 -10.39 3.79
C LEU A 7 19.81 -11.51 4.35
N GLY A 8 20.66 -11.21 5.32
CA GLY A 8 21.91 -11.97 5.50
C GLY A 8 21.93 -13.14 6.50
N PHE A 9 21.33 -13.06 7.68
CA PHE A 9 21.83 -13.94 8.77
C PHE A 9 20.82 -14.64 9.68
N ALA A 10 19.51 -14.44 9.51
CA ALA A 10 18.51 -15.10 10.36
C ALA A 10 17.74 -16.25 9.67
N SER A 11 17.77 -16.36 8.34
CA SER A 11 16.83 -17.22 7.60
C SER A 11 17.41 -18.55 7.10
N TYR A 12 18.72 -18.66 6.86
CA TYR A 12 19.29 -19.85 6.20
C TYR A 12 19.11 -21.15 7.00
N GLY A 13 19.07 -21.07 8.34
CA GLY A 13 18.80 -22.21 9.22
C GLY A 13 17.35 -22.70 9.24
N LYS A 14 16.37 -21.81 8.95
CA LYS A 14 14.93 -22.17 8.85
C LYS A 14 14.52 -22.65 7.46
N PHE A 15 15.29 -22.31 6.42
CA PHE A 15 15.12 -22.89 5.08
C PHE A 15 15.73 -24.30 4.96
N LEU A 16 16.62 -24.68 5.88
CA LEU A 16 17.16 -26.03 5.98
C LEU A 16 16.14 -26.92 6.69
N SER A 17 15.45 -27.73 5.89
CA SER A 17 14.53 -28.81 6.29
C SER A 17 14.87 -29.41 7.65
N GLN A 18 14.11 -29.07 8.69
CA GLN A 18 14.16 -29.80 9.95
C GLN A 18 13.51 -31.18 9.74
N ALA A 19 13.95 -32.20 10.47
CA ALA A 19 13.52 -33.58 10.24
C ALA A 19 11.99 -33.81 10.39
N ASP A 20 11.30 -32.92 11.10
CA ASP A 20 9.84 -32.97 11.32
C ASP A 20 9.03 -31.95 10.48
N ASP A 21 9.65 -31.28 9.48
CA ASP A 21 8.93 -30.32 8.62
C ASP A 21 8.17 -31.03 7.50
N ASP A 22 6.90 -31.38 7.78
CA ASP A 22 5.96 -31.82 6.76
C ASP A 22 5.65 -30.73 5.73
N TRP A 23 5.22 -31.13 4.54
CA TRP A 23 4.86 -30.22 3.44
C TRP A 23 3.87 -29.13 3.86
N VAL A 24 2.88 -29.49 4.67
CA VAL A 24 1.84 -28.56 5.14
C VAL A 24 2.43 -27.46 6.03
N ASP A 25 3.42 -27.79 6.86
CA ASP A 25 4.08 -26.81 7.72
C ASP A 25 4.87 -25.79 6.89
N ARG A 26 5.63 -26.26 5.89
CA ARG A 26 6.40 -25.40 4.96
C ARG A 26 5.52 -24.45 4.16
N MET A 27 4.33 -24.89 3.73
CA MET A 27 3.39 -24.02 3.02
C MET A 27 2.98 -22.81 3.86
N ASN A 28 2.79 -23.01 5.16
CA ASN A 28 2.30 -21.97 6.05
C ASN A 28 3.42 -21.01 6.47
N HIS A 29 4.53 -21.51 7.02
CA HIS A 29 5.54 -20.63 7.61
C HIS A 29 6.53 -20.08 6.59
N LEU A 30 6.76 -20.77 5.47
CA LEU A 30 7.76 -20.40 4.47
C LEU A 30 7.12 -19.81 3.22
N TYR A 31 6.30 -20.59 2.50
CA TYR A 31 5.79 -20.16 1.20
C TYR A 31 4.81 -19.00 1.35
N THR A 32 3.89 -19.04 2.31
CA THR A 32 2.94 -17.94 2.53
C THR A 32 3.67 -16.64 2.88
N VAL A 33 4.67 -16.69 3.78
CA VAL A 33 5.45 -15.51 4.19
C VAL A 33 6.25 -14.94 3.02
N VAL A 34 6.91 -15.80 2.23
CA VAL A 34 7.66 -15.37 1.04
C VAL A 34 6.73 -14.75 0.01
N ILE A 35 5.57 -15.35 -0.27
CA ILE A 35 4.60 -14.83 -1.23
C ILE A 35 4.06 -13.46 -0.78
N LEU A 36 3.65 -13.32 0.49
CA LEU A 36 3.19 -12.04 1.04
C LEU A 36 4.30 -10.98 1.00
N GLY A 37 5.54 -11.36 1.31
CA GLY A 37 6.70 -10.46 1.22
C GLY A 37 6.97 -9.98 -0.21
N LEU A 38 6.86 -10.85 -1.20
CA LEU A 38 7.00 -10.49 -2.62
C LEU A 38 5.92 -9.50 -3.07
N PHE A 39 4.66 -9.76 -2.72
CA PHE A 39 3.56 -8.85 -3.04
C PHE A 39 3.69 -7.50 -2.33
N ALA A 40 4.13 -7.49 -1.06
CA ALA A 40 4.39 -6.25 -0.33
C ALA A 40 5.44 -5.39 -1.04
N VAL A 41 6.59 -5.99 -1.43
CA VAL A 41 7.64 -5.28 -2.17
C VAL A 41 7.13 -4.77 -3.52
N PHE A 42 6.34 -5.58 -4.23
CA PHE A 42 5.77 -5.19 -5.52
C PHE A 42 4.81 -3.99 -5.40
N ILE A 43 3.86 -4.04 -4.46
CA ILE A 43 2.89 -2.96 -4.22
C ILE A 43 3.61 -1.69 -3.76
N SER A 44 4.53 -1.79 -2.80
CA SER A 44 5.33 -0.64 -2.35
C SER A 44 6.13 -0.04 -3.51
N GLY A 45 6.71 -0.86 -4.39
CA GLY A 45 7.39 -0.39 -5.60
C GLY A 45 6.51 0.51 -6.46
N GLY A 46 5.26 0.12 -6.69
CA GLY A 46 4.29 0.93 -7.43
C GLY A 46 3.88 2.23 -6.75
N GLN A 47 3.87 2.27 -5.42
CA GLN A 47 3.54 3.47 -4.65
C GLN A 47 4.70 4.48 -4.59
N TYR A 48 5.95 4.02 -4.56
CA TYR A 48 7.14 4.89 -4.49
C TYR A 48 7.65 5.36 -5.85
N VAL A 49 7.47 4.56 -6.91
CA VAL A 49 7.98 4.86 -8.25
C VAL A 49 6.83 5.35 -9.14
N GLY A 50 6.44 6.62 -8.96
CA GLY A 50 5.42 7.27 -9.80
C GLY A 50 4.43 8.12 -9.00
N ASN A 51 3.28 8.39 -9.62
CA ASN A 51 2.15 9.03 -8.95
C ASN A 51 1.16 7.93 -8.51
N PRO A 52 0.97 7.70 -7.19
CA PRO A 52 0.06 6.66 -6.70
C PRO A 52 -1.41 6.99 -6.94
N ILE A 53 -1.73 8.27 -7.15
CA ILE A 53 -3.08 8.77 -7.43
C ILE A 53 -3.03 9.91 -8.46
N GLU A 54 -4.02 9.94 -9.34
CA GLU A 54 -4.26 11.04 -10.28
C GLU A 54 -5.59 11.70 -9.92
N CYS A 55 -5.58 13.02 -9.77
CA CYS A 55 -6.74 13.79 -9.35
C CYS A 55 -7.14 14.81 -10.42
N TRP A 56 -8.44 15.04 -10.55
CA TRP A 56 -8.97 16.08 -11.43
C TRP A 56 -8.72 17.45 -10.80
N CYS A 57 -7.78 18.21 -11.38
CA CYS A 57 -7.42 19.54 -10.92
C CYS A 57 -8.04 20.62 -11.83
N PRO A 58 -8.42 21.78 -11.28
CA PRO A 58 -8.90 22.91 -12.08
C PRO A 58 -7.86 23.41 -13.09
N ALA A 59 -8.32 23.92 -14.24
CA ALA A 59 -7.45 24.34 -15.34
C ALA A 59 -6.51 25.52 -15.02
N HIS A 60 -6.79 26.30 -13.98
CA HIS A 60 -5.96 27.44 -13.57
C HIS A 60 -4.79 27.03 -12.65
N PHE A 61 -4.71 25.76 -12.23
CA PHE A 61 -3.60 25.28 -11.41
C PHE A 61 -2.32 25.16 -12.24
N THR A 62 -1.23 25.74 -11.72
CA THR A 62 0.12 25.48 -12.26
C THR A 62 0.56 24.06 -11.94
N GLY A 63 1.61 23.57 -12.62
CA GLY A 63 2.12 22.22 -12.37
C GLY A 63 2.54 21.95 -10.93
N SER A 64 3.01 22.96 -10.20
CA SER A 64 3.35 22.83 -8.78
C SER A 64 2.11 22.65 -7.90
N PHE A 65 1.01 23.36 -8.18
CA PHE A 65 -0.26 23.18 -7.47
C PHE A 65 -0.86 21.80 -7.75
N VAL A 66 -0.75 21.29 -8.98
CA VAL A 66 -1.18 19.93 -9.32
C VAL A 66 -0.38 18.89 -8.53
N SER A 67 0.95 19.01 -8.49
CA SER A 67 1.80 18.10 -7.71
C SER A 67 1.50 18.13 -6.21
N TYR A 68 1.26 19.32 -5.65
CA TYR A 68 0.82 19.47 -4.26
C TYR A 68 -0.53 18.80 -4.01
N THR A 69 -1.51 19.01 -4.91
CA THR A 69 -2.85 18.43 -4.78
C THR A 69 -2.79 16.90 -4.83
N LYS A 70 -1.98 16.32 -5.72
CA LYS A 70 -1.76 14.86 -5.77
C LYS A 70 -1.22 14.33 -4.45
N SER A 71 -0.20 14.98 -3.90
CA SER A 71 0.39 14.60 -2.61
C SER A 71 -0.62 14.71 -1.46
N TYR A 72 -1.43 15.78 -1.47
CA TYR A 72 -2.45 16.00 -0.47
C TYR A 72 -3.56 14.93 -0.52
N CYS A 73 -4.09 14.63 -1.72
CA CYS A 73 -5.11 13.60 -1.91
C CYS A 73 -4.62 12.19 -1.58
N TRP A 74 -3.32 11.92 -1.69
CA TRP A 74 -2.75 10.63 -1.31
C TRP A 74 -2.63 10.45 0.21
N VAL A 75 -2.17 11.49 0.91
CA VAL A 75 -1.93 11.44 2.37
C VAL A 75 -3.24 11.59 3.16
N LYS A 76 -4.24 12.26 2.60
CA LYS A 76 -5.57 12.35 3.19
C LYS A 76 -6.44 11.18 2.75
N ASN A 77 -7.30 10.72 3.64
CA ASN A 77 -8.31 9.74 3.29
C ASN A 77 -9.24 10.30 2.21
N THR A 78 -9.73 9.40 1.36
CA THR A 78 -10.68 9.72 0.30
C THR A 78 -11.96 8.92 0.54
N TYR A 79 -13.08 9.36 0.02
CA TYR A 79 -14.37 8.68 0.19
C TYR A 79 -15.05 8.59 -1.17
N TYR A 80 -15.90 7.58 -1.33
CA TYR A 80 -16.66 7.36 -2.56
C TYR A 80 -18.03 8.01 -2.47
N ILE A 81 -18.53 8.57 -3.58
CA ILE A 81 -19.89 9.08 -3.69
C ILE A 81 -20.47 8.57 -5.02
N PRO A 82 -21.70 8.03 -5.04
CA PRO A 82 -22.42 7.73 -6.28
C PRO A 82 -22.57 8.97 -7.17
N MET A 83 -22.51 8.80 -8.50
CA MET A 83 -22.57 9.93 -9.44
C MET A 83 -23.95 10.60 -9.52
N ASP A 84 -25.00 9.90 -9.09
CA ASP A 84 -26.38 10.35 -9.04
C ASP A 84 -26.74 11.11 -7.74
N GLU A 85 -25.85 11.07 -6.74
CA GLU A 85 -26.03 11.75 -5.46
C GLU A 85 -25.28 13.09 -5.40
N GLN A 86 -25.82 14.02 -4.63
CA GLN A 86 -25.13 15.28 -4.36
C GLN A 86 -24.11 15.10 -3.23
N ILE A 87 -23.00 15.83 -3.31
CA ILE A 87 -21.98 15.81 -2.28
C ILE A 87 -22.60 16.29 -0.95
N PRO A 88 -22.61 15.46 0.11
CA PRO A 88 -23.20 15.83 1.39
C PRO A 88 -22.46 17.04 1.98
N VAL A 89 -23.24 17.99 2.52
CA VAL A 89 -22.71 19.20 3.17
C VAL A 89 -22.15 18.87 4.55
N ASP A 90 -22.77 17.92 5.23
CA ASP A 90 -22.33 17.45 6.53
C ASP A 90 -21.00 16.69 6.44
N ARG A 91 -20.11 16.96 7.38
CA ARG A 91 -18.77 16.35 7.39
C ARG A 91 -18.79 14.97 8.03
N GLU A 92 -19.64 14.75 9.01
CA GLU A 92 -19.69 13.48 9.74
C GLU A 92 -20.05 12.33 8.79
N HIS A 93 -20.98 12.56 7.87
CA HIS A 93 -21.33 11.59 6.80
C HIS A 93 -20.15 11.25 5.88
N ARG A 94 -19.28 12.22 5.59
CA ARG A 94 -18.13 12.01 4.69
C ARG A 94 -17.03 11.23 5.40
N ASP A 95 -16.82 11.53 6.67
CA ASP A 95 -15.81 10.88 7.51
C ASP A 95 -16.16 9.39 7.73
N THR A 96 -17.45 9.04 7.80
CA THR A 96 -17.90 7.64 7.93
C THR A 96 -17.65 6.77 6.69
N GLU A 97 -17.52 7.37 5.52
CA GLU A 97 -17.34 6.66 4.24
C GLU A 97 -15.89 6.73 3.72
N GLU A 98 -14.95 7.11 4.57
CA GLU A 98 -13.53 7.21 4.21
C GLU A 98 -12.87 5.84 3.96
N LEU A 99 -12.14 5.77 2.86
CA LEU A 99 -11.27 4.67 2.44
C LEU A 99 -9.88 4.88 3.06
N THR A 100 -9.51 4.00 3.98
CA THR A 100 -8.23 4.10 4.73
C THR A 100 -7.19 3.07 4.31
N TYR A 101 -7.52 2.07 3.50
CA TYR A 101 -6.68 0.89 3.28
C TYR A 101 -5.45 1.11 2.40
N TYR A 102 -5.33 2.21 1.65
CA TYR A 102 -4.18 2.44 0.77
C TYR A 102 -2.90 2.86 1.52
N GLN A 103 -3.06 3.39 2.73
CA GLN A 103 -1.96 3.94 3.54
C GLN A 103 -1.30 2.88 4.45
N TRP A 104 -1.99 1.74 4.66
CA TRP A 104 -1.55 0.62 5.49
C TRP A 104 -1.05 -0.55 4.64
#